data_AF-A0A1F0FU84-F1
#
_entry.id   AF-A0A1F0FU84-F1
#
_cell.length_a   1.000
_cell.length_b   1.000
_cell.length_c   1.000
_cell.angle_alpha   90.00
_cell.angle_beta   90.00
_cell.angle_gamma   90.00
#
_symmetry.space_group_name_H-M   'P 1'
#
loop_
_entity.id
_entity.type
_entity.pdbx_description
1 polymer ?
#
loop_
_entity_poly.entity_id
_entity_poly.type
_entity_poly.pdbx_seq_one_letter_code
_entity_poly.pdbx_strand_id
1 'polypeptide(L)'
;MKVGEQDLTEVSLNKQTTHTIILQGGTGKYIANVESSKIAGVSISRDTLRITGHLEGETFATILSGDYRRKLPIHVVVPPVSVNMEEVRLYPTDESRFISLQGGGDKAKLVIDDPEEAISARWNAKTSILEVDAHHEGVAVVHLISEDGSQKSVTITVRCSGTDQGVGLYGTTSRSLYLMMRTGMTLKRGNRSFTIFNAAQPYQAERVVTLSPIPTAPHVGEKVKLQISLNNPQEFRHTKVRDGSHSLIVEQVDATKQLVTLRGKGFKVIMPYIK
;
A
#
# COMPACT_ATOMS: atom_id res chain seq x y z
N MET A 1 -40.64 1.14 -30.70
CA MET A 1 -40.15 2.15 -29.74
C MET A 1 -38.67 1.87 -29.49
N LYS A 2 -37.82 2.88 -29.70
CA LYS A 2 -36.37 2.81 -29.51
C LYS A 2 -35.94 3.51 -28.21
N VAL A 3 -34.96 2.94 -27.52
CA VAL A 3 -34.41 3.49 -26.27
C VAL A 3 -32.97 3.93 -26.52
N GLY A 4 -32.73 5.23 -26.68
CA GLY A 4 -31.43 5.79 -27.09
C GLY A 4 -31.16 5.64 -28.59
N GLU A 5 -30.04 6.22 -29.05
CA GLU A 5 -29.65 6.23 -30.47
C GLU A 5 -29.37 4.82 -31.02
N GLN A 6 -28.83 3.92 -30.18
CA GLN A 6 -28.47 2.55 -30.54
C GLN A 6 -29.53 1.50 -30.18
N ASP A 7 -30.70 1.92 -29.71
CA ASP A 7 -31.75 1.03 -29.25
C ASP A 7 -31.34 0.05 -28.13
N LEU A 8 -30.88 0.63 -27.00
CA LEU A 8 -30.33 -0.06 -25.85
C LEU A 8 -31.22 -1.23 -25.35
N THR A 9 -30.59 -2.38 -25.17
CA THR A 9 -31.21 -3.59 -24.62
C THR A 9 -31.09 -3.69 -23.10
N GLU A 10 -30.12 -2.99 -22.51
CA GLU A 10 -29.83 -2.95 -21.07
C GLU A 10 -29.14 -1.63 -20.69
N VAL A 11 -29.14 -1.30 -19.39
CA VAL A 11 -28.44 -0.13 -18.84
C VAL A 11 -27.69 -0.53 -17.58
N SER A 12 -26.39 -0.26 -17.56
CA SER A 12 -25.56 -0.37 -16.35
C SER A 12 -25.18 1.02 -15.86
N LEU A 13 -25.34 1.28 -14.56
CA LEU A 13 -24.94 2.55 -13.95
C LEU A 13 -24.43 2.36 -12.52
N ASN A 14 -23.68 3.34 -12.03
CA ASN A 14 -23.17 3.32 -10.66
C ASN A 14 -24.23 3.86 -9.68
N LYS A 15 -24.11 3.50 -8.40
CA LYS A 15 -24.91 4.07 -7.32
C LYS A 15 -24.82 5.60 -7.29
N GLN A 16 -25.93 6.26 -7.01
CA GLN A 16 -26.11 7.71 -6.96
C GLN A 16 -25.79 8.47 -8.26
N THR A 17 -25.53 7.75 -9.36
CA THR A 17 -25.39 8.37 -10.68
C THR A 17 -26.73 8.45 -11.40
N THR A 18 -26.85 9.41 -12.31
CA THR A 18 -28.00 9.55 -13.20
C THR A 18 -27.55 9.30 -14.63
N HIS A 19 -28.20 8.37 -15.32
CA HIS A 19 -28.13 8.25 -16.78
C HIS A 19 -29.37 8.86 -17.44
N THR A 20 -29.14 9.55 -18.55
CA THR A 20 -30.19 10.21 -19.33
C THR A 20 -30.21 9.62 -20.74
N ILE A 21 -31.38 9.17 -21.20
CA ILE A 21 -31.56 8.47 -22.46
C ILE A 21 -32.72 9.10 -23.22
N ILE A 22 -32.54 9.36 -24.51
CA ILE A 22 -33.61 9.90 -25.38
C ILE A 22 -34.46 8.74 -25.91
N LEU A 23 -35.78 8.83 -25.77
CA LEU A 23 -36.76 7.85 -26.25
C LEU A 23 -37.30 8.27 -27.63
N GLN A 24 -37.39 7.32 -28.56
CA GLN A 24 -37.87 7.59 -29.92
C GLN A 24 -38.94 6.58 -30.38
N GLY A 25 -39.94 7.07 -31.13
CA GLY A 25 -41.03 6.26 -31.70
C GLY A 25 -42.22 6.02 -30.75
N GLY A 26 -43.22 5.25 -31.19
CA GLY A 26 -44.49 5.11 -30.44
C GLY A 26 -45.41 6.32 -30.67
N THR A 27 -46.24 6.65 -29.67
CA THR A 27 -47.23 7.75 -29.75
C THR A 27 -46.69 9.10 -29.28
N GLY A 28 -45.41 9.18 -28.90
CA GLY A 28 -44.77 10.39 -28.38
C GLY A 28 -45.13 10.72 -26.92
N LYS A 29 -46.03 9.94 -26.30
CA LYS A 29 -46.30 9.96 -24.86
C LYS A 29 -45.66 8.73 -24.24
N TYR A 30 -44.82 8.93 -23.23
CA TYR A 30 -44.08 7.84 -22.58
C TYR A 30 -44.39 7.78 -21.08
N ILE A 31 -44.48 6.57 -20.54
CA ILE A 31 -44.59 6.29 -19.10
C ILE A 31 -43.53 5.25 -18.76
N ALA A 32 -42.80 5.43 -17.67
CA ALA A 32 -41.85 4.44 -17.18
C ALA A 32 -42.13 4.10 -15.72
N ASN A 33 -42.11 2.81 -15.41
CA ASN A 33 -42.17 2.28 -14.06
C ASN A 33 -40.98 1.37 -13.83
N VAL A 34 -40.43 1.37 -12.62
CA VAL A 34 -39.34 0.49 -12.21
C VAL A 34 -39.89 -0.56 -11.25
N GLU A 35 -39.41 -1.79 -11.36
CA GLU A 35 -39.88 -2.88 -10.50
C GLU A 35 -39.49 -2.66 -9.03
N SER A 36 -38.23 -2.35 -8.80
CA SER A 36 -37.72 -2.01 -7.46
C SER A 36 -37.21 -0.57 -7.43
N SER A 37 -38.04 0.33 -6.89
CA SER A 37 -37.67 1.74 -6.64
C SER A 37 -36.58 1.89 -5.58
N LYS A 38 -36.33 0.85 -4.78
CA LYS A 38 -35.22 0.79 -3.83
C LYS A 38 -33.86 0.70 -4.54
N ILE A 39 -33.80 0.00 -5.68
CA ILE A 39 -32.57 -0.25 -6.45
C ILE A 39 -32.31 0.88 -7.43
N ALA A 40 -33.32 1.27 -8.22
CA ALA A 40 -33.19 2.36 -9.17
C ALA A 40 -34.49 3.18 -9.26
N GLY A 41 -34.34 4.47 -9.51
CA GLY A 41 -35.42 5.40 -9.81
C GLY A 41 -35.48 5.67 -11.31
N VAL A 42 -36.69 5.84 -11.84
CA VAL A 42 -36.88 6.17 -13.25
C VAL A 42 -37.90 7.29 -13.35
N SER A 43 -37.60 8.31 -14.15
CA SER A 43 -38.53 9.40 -14.45
C SER A 43 -38.47 9.76 -15.93
N ILE A 44 -39.58 10.28 -16.45
CA ILE A 44 -39.67 10.74 -17.83
C ILE A 44 -39.95 12.23 -17.84
N SER A 45 -39.18 12.96 -18.63
CA SER A 45 -39.43 14.35 -18.95
C SER A 45 -39.51 14.49 -20.47
N ARG A 46 -40.72 14.70 -21.00
CA ARG A 46 -41.02 14.72 -22.44
C ARG A 46 -40.60 13.42 -23.14
N ASP A 47 -39.49 13.44 -23.86
CA ASP A 47 -38.88 12.33 -24.60
C ASP A 47 -37.66 11.76 -23.87
N THR A 48 -37.31 12.29 -22.70
CA THR A 48 -36.08 11.95 -22.00
C THR A 48 -36.38 11.03 -20.82
N LEU A 49 -35.80 9.84 -20.83
CA LEU A 49 -35.78 8.88 -19.72
C LEU A 49 -34.57 9.14 -18.83
N ARG A 50 -34.83 9.41 -17.55
CA ARG A 50 -33.80 9.62 -16.53
C ARG A 50 -33.81 8.44 -15.56
N ILE A 51 -32.69 7.72 -15.47
CA ILE A 51 -32.49 6.55 -14.61
C ILE A 51 -31.48 6.93 -13.52
N THR A 52 -31.86 6.77 -12.25
CA THR A 52 -31.02 7.05 -11.08
C THR A 52 -30.73 5.78 -10.29
N GLY A 53 -29.46 5.47 -10.04
CA GLY A 53 -29.09 4.32 -9.22
C GLY A 53 -29.20 4.68 -7.74
N HIS A 54 -29.90 3.88 -6.94
CA HIS A 54 -30.07 4.11 -5.50
C HIS A 54 -29.35 3.07 -4.65
N LEU A 55 -29.52 1.80 -4.98
CA LEU A 55 -28.95 0.66 -4.24
C LEU A 55 -28.43 -0.36 -5.24
N GLU A 56 -27.34 -1.04 -4.89
CA GLU A 56 -26.69 -2.07 -5.70
C GLU A 56 -27.65 -3.25 -5.97
N GLY A 57 -27.67 -3.74 -7.21
CA GLY A 57 -28.49 -4.88 -7.59
C GLY A 57 -29.12 -4.76 -8.98
N GLU A 58 -29.97 -5.73 -9.29
CA GLU A 58 -30.62 -5.84 -10.59
C GLU A 58 -32.10 -5.46 -10.47
N THR A 59 -32.57 -4.68 -11.42
CA THR A 59 -33.98 -4.32 -11.57
C THR A 59 -34.30 -4.16 -13.06
N PHE A 60 -35.53 -3.84 -13.40
CA PHE A 60 -35.88 -3.48 -14.77
C PHE A 60 -36.89 -2.34 -14.78
N ALA A 61 -36.78 -1.49 -15.79
CA ALA A 61 -37.78 -0.48 -16.10
C ALA A 61 -38.72 -1.00 -17.19
N THR A 62 -40.02 -0.85 -16.97
CA THR A 62 -41.03 -1.03 -18.01
C THR A 62 -41.38 0.33 -18.59
N ILE A 63 -41.09 0.54 -19.88
CA ILE A 63 -41.41 1.75 -20.63
C ILE A 63 -42.61 1.46 -21.52
N LEU A 64 -43.60 2.36 -21.51
CA LEU A 64 -44.85 2.27 -22.24
C LEU A 64 -45.02 3.51 -23.14
N SER A 65 -45.47 3.30 -24.39
CA SER A 65 -45.88 4.37 -25.29
C SER A 65 -47.02 3.91 -26.20
N GLY A 66 -48.25 4.33 -25.90
CA GLY A 66 -49.45 3.75 -26.53
C GLY A 66 -49.50 2.23 -26.26
N ASP A 67 -49.59 1.44 -27.32
CA ASP A 67 -49.62 -0.03 -27.25
C ASP A 67 -48.23 -0.67 -27.15
N TYR A 68 -47.16 0.12 -27.27
CA TYR A 68 -45.79 -0.40 -27.19
C TYR A 68 -45.35 -0.51 -25.74
N ARG A 69 -44.90 -1.72 -25.35
CA ARG A 69 -44.29 -2.01 -24.05
C ARG A 69 -42.87 -2.54 -24.26
N ARG A 70 -41.91 -1.99 -23.52
CA ARG A 70 -40.52 -2.47 -23.51
C ARG A 70 -40.04 -2.66 -22.07
N LYS A 71 -39.33 -3.75 -21.82
CA LYS A 71 -38.59 -3.97 -20.58
C LYS A 71 -37.12 -3.63 -20.84
N LEU A 72 -36.55 -2.81 -19.96
CA LEU A 72 -35.15 -2.42 -19.98
C LEU A 72 -34.52 -2.89 -18.66
N PRO A 73 -33.71 -3.95 -18.66
CA PRO A 73 -32.89 -4.34 -17.53
C PRO A 73 -31.98 -3.18 -17.09
N ILE A 74 -31.89 -2.98 -15.77
CA ILE A 74 -31.06 -1.98 -15.12
C ILE A 74 -30.18 -2.70 -14.11
N HIS A 75 -28.87 -2.58 -14.29
CA HIS A 75 -27.86 -3.09 -13.38
C HIS A 75 -27.22 -1.91 -12.64
N VAL A 76 -27.44 -1.83 -11.34
CA VAL A 76 -26.75 -0.86 -10.48
C VAL A 76 -25.52 -1.55 -9.92
N VAL A 77 -24.36 -1.24 -10.50
CA VAL A 77 -23.09 -1.91 -10.22
C VAL A 77 -22.20 -1.09 -9.28
N VAL A 78 -21.33 -1.80 -8.56
CA VAL A 78 -20.31 -1.17 -7.71
C VAL A 78 -19.27 -0.50 -8.62
N PRO A 79 -18.87 0.76 -8.36
CA PRO A 79 -17.80 1.39 -9.12
C PRO A 79 -16.52 0.56 -9.01
N PRO A 80 -15.86 0.25 -10.14
CA PRO A 80 -14.63 -0.53 -10.11
C PRO A 80 -13.58 0.18 -9.27
N VAL A 81 -12.81 -0.60 -8.50
CA VAL A 81 -11.72 -0.06 -7.69
C VAL A 81 -10.66 0.55 -8.62
N SER A 82 -10.34 1.81 -8.39
CA SER A 82 -9.27 2.51 -9.08
C SER A 82 -8.28 3.11 -8.09
N VAL A 83 -7.01 3.03 -8.47
CA VAL A 83 -5.89 3.54 -7.69
C VAL A 83 -5.13 4.48 -8.61
N ASN A 84 -4.77 5.66 -8.11
CA ASN A 84 -4.03 6.65 -8.89
C ASN A 84 -2.56 6.27 -9.12
N MET A 85 -1.95 5.51 -8.20
CA MET A 85 -0.54 5.08 -8.24
C MET A 85 -0.38 3.67 -7.67
N GLU A 86 0.22 2.76 -8.43
CA GLU A 86 0.49 1.37 -7.99
C GLU A 86 1.75 1.26 -7.12
N GLU A 87 2.72 2.17 -7.31
CA GLU A 87 3.94 2.27 -6.52
C GLU A 87 4.08 3.70 -5.97
N VAL A 88 4.31 3.82 -4.66
CA VAL A 88 4.57 5.09 -4.00
C VAL A 88 5.91 5.01 -3.27
N ARG A 89 6.79 5.97 -3.54
CA ARG A 89 8.09 6.09 -2.86
C ARG A 89 8.06 7.21 -1.84
N LEU A 90 8.41 6.86 -0.61
CA LEU A 90 8.44 7.78 0.53
C LEU A 90 9.85 7.83 1.13
N TYR A 91 10.12 8.94 1.81
CA TYR A 91 11.29 9.09 2.67
C TYR A 91 10.84 9.02 4.14
N PRO A 92 11.62 8.39 5.03
CA PRO A 92 11.30 8.39 6.46
C PRO A 92 11.23 9.82 7.00
N THR A 93 10.26 10.07 7.90
CA THR A 93 10.04 11.37 8.57
C THR A 93 9.78 12.55 7.64
N ASP A 94 9.52 12.29 6.36
CA ASP A 94 9.03 13.29 5.41
C ASP A 94 7.55 13.58 5.67
N GLU A 95 7.03 14.64 5.04
CA GLU A 95 5.61 14.99 5.16
C GLU A 95 4.69 13.84 4.75
N SER A 96 3.56 13.72 5.47
CA SER A 96 2.51 12.74 5.21
C SER A 96 2.09 12.77 3.74
N ARG A 97 1.98 11.60 3.12
CA ARG A 97 1.50 11.48 1.74
C ARG A 97 0.06 11.03 1.70
N PHE A 98 -0.71 11.70 0.82
CA PHE A 98 -2.11 11.39 0.57
C PHE A 98 -2.24 10.61 -0.73
N ILE A 99 -2.77 9.39 -0.64
CA ILE A 99 -3.02 8.49 -1.77
C ILE A 99 -4.54 8.43 -1.97
N SER A 100 -5.00 8.66 -3.19
CA SER A 100 -6.42 8.56 -3.54
C SER A 100 -6.73 7.12 -3.94
N LEU A 101 -7.58 6.47 -3.15
CA LEU A 101 -8.03 5.09 -3.36
C LEU A 101 -9.54 5.11 -3.58
N GLN A 102 -9.96 5.16 -4.86
CA GLN A 102 -11.35 5.35 -5.24
C GLN A 102 -12.05 4.03 -5.59
N GLY A 103 -13.36 3.99 -5.36
CA GLY A 103 -14.20 2.85 -5.70
C GLY A 103 -14.32 1.83 -4.57
N GLY A 104 -15.02 0.72 -4.85
CA GLY A 104 -15.18 -0.39 -3.89
C GLY A 104 -16.47 -0.39 -3.06
N GLY A 105 -17.35 0.59 -3.25
CA GLY A 105 -18.65 0.70 -2.55
C GLY A 105 -18.56 1.19 -1.11
N ASP A 106 -19.70 1.34 -0.44
CA ASP A 106 -19.80 1.89 0.92
C ASP A 106 -19.14 0.98 1.98
N LYS A 107 -18.88 -0.30 1.65
CA LYS A 107 -18.26 -1.30 2.54
C LYS A 107 -16.84 -1.71 2.13
N ALA A 108 -16.15 -0.92 1.31
CA ALA A 108 -14.77 -1.20 0.96
C ALA A 108 -13.90 -1.38 2.24
N LYS A 109 -12.98 -2.35 2.20
CA LYS A 109 -12.06 -2.67 3.29
C LYS A 109 -10.62 -2.41 2.85
N LEU A 110 -9.83 -1.89 3.78
CA LEU A 110 -8.40 -1.65 3.57
C LEU A 110 -7.59 -2.58 4.48
N VAL A 111 -6.71 -3.38 3.89
CA VAL A 111 -5.77 -4.26 4.59
C VAL A 111 -4.36 -3.78 4.30
N ILE A 112 -3.54 -3.63 5.34
CA ILE A 112 -2.15 -3.19 5.22
C ILE A 112 -1.27 -4.36 5.64
N ASP A 113 -0.48 -4.87 4.70
CA ASP A 113 0.60 -5.80 4.98
C ASP A 113 1.91 -5.01 5.13
N ASP A 114 2.27 -4.72 6.38
CA ASP A 114 3.52 -4.05 6.74
C ASP A 114 4.26 -4.88 7.80
N PRO A 115 4.97 -5.94 7.40
CA PRO A 115 5.66 -6.83 8.34
C PRO A 115 6.80 -6.13 9.09
N GLU A 116 7.24 -4.97 8.61
CA GLU A 116 8.36 -4.21 9.16
C GLU A 116 7.90 -2.99 9.97
N GLU A 117 6.59 -2.73 10.03
CA GLU A 117 5.97 -1.56 10.69
C GLU A 117 6.65 -0.26 10.26
N ALA A 118 6.98 -0.16 8.99
CA ALA A 118 7.69 0.96 8.38
C ALA A 118 6.81 2.19 8.19
N ILE A 119 5.49 1.99 8.08
CA ILE A 119 4.51 3.06 7.90
C ILE A 119 3.43 3.02 8.98
N SER A 120 2.79 4.17 9.20
CA SER A 120 1.44 4.21 9.73
C SER A 120 0.52 4.81 8.68
N ALA A 121 -0.70 4.29 8.57
CA ALA A 121 -1.65 4.80 7.60
C ALA A 121 -3.05 4.93 8.18
N ARG A 122 -3.75 5.98 7.74
CA ARG A 122 -5.12 6.28 8.12
C ARG A 122 -5.95 6.45 6.86
N TRP A 123 -7.00 5.64 6.74
CA TRP A 123 -7.90 5.70 5.60
C TRP A 123 -9.21 6.36 5.98
N ASN A 124 -9.62 7.36 5.19
CA ASN A 124 -10.93 7.98 5.29
C ASN A 124 -11.82 7.50 4.13
N ALA A 125 -12.70 6.53 4.43
CA ALA A 125 -13.62 5.96 3.45
C ALA A 125 -14.56 7.00 2.80
N LYS A 126 -14.93 8.07 3.52
CA LYS A 126 -15.83 9.11 2.97
C LYS A 126 -15.16 9.95 1.89
N THR A 127 -13.87 10.26 2.07
CA THR A 127 -13.10 11.05 1.11
C THR A 127 -12.28 10.21 0.16
N SER A 128 -12.22 8.88 0.35
CA SER A 128 -11.37 7.95 -0.42
C SER A 128 -9.88 8.29 -0.35
N ILE A 129 -9.44 8.93 0.74
CA ILE A 129 -8.05 9.36 0.93
C ILE A 129 -7.38 8.47 1.98
N LEU A 130 -6.22 7.93 1.62
CA LEU A 130 -5.29 7.25 2.52
C LEU A 130 -4.14 8.21 2.85
N GLU A 131 -4.03 8.60 4.12
CA GLU A 131 -2.89 9.32 4.67
C GLU A 131 -1.83 8.31 5.12
N VAL A 132 -0.58 8.49 4.69
CA VAL A 132 0.53 7.59 5.02
C VAL A 132 1.69 8.39 5.59
N ASP A 133 2.12 7.98 6.78
CA ASP A 133 3.31 8.47 7.46
C ASP A 133 4.41 7.40 7.42
N ALA A 134 5.59 7.77 6.94
CA ALA A 134 6.75 6.88 6.88
C ALA A 134 7.67 7.07 8.09
N HIS A 135 7.99 6.00 8.81
CA HIS A 135 8.82 6.06 10.02
C HIS A 135 10.25 5.58 9.79
N HIS A 136 10.43 4.51 9.01
CA HIS A 136 11.73 3.98 8.64
C HIS A 136 11.68 3.20 7.34
N GLU A 137 12.84 2.83 6.80
CA GLU A 137 12.90 2.05 5.56
C GLU A 137 12.16 0.71 5.65
N GLY A 138 11.33 0.44 4.65
CA GLY A 138 10.47 -0.73 4.58
C GLY A 138 9.66 -0.81 3.30
N VAL A 139 9.03 -1.97 3.10
CA VAL A 139 8.06 -2.19 2.05
C VAL A 139 6.75 -2.59 2.71
N ALA A 140 5.70 -1.84 2.43
CA ALA A 140 4.35 -2.12 2.86
C ALA A 140 3.45 -2.25 1.64
N VAL A 141 2.50 -3.18 1.68
CA VAL A 141 1.51 -3.35 0.62
C VAL A 141 0.13 -3.04 1.18
N VAL A 142 -0.55 -2.08 0.56
CA VAL A 142 -1.91 -1.69 0.93
C VAL A 142 -2.87 -2.31 -0.06
N HIS A 143 -3.76 -3.17 0.42
CA HIS A 143 -4.80 -3.82 -0.36
C HIS A 143 -6.13 -3.13 -0.11
N LEU A 144 -6.74 -2.58 -1.15
CA LEU A 144 -8.12 -2.13 -1.16
C LEU A 144 -8.99 -3.27 -1.70
N ILE A 145 -9.92 -3.75 -0.88
CA ILE A 145 -10.86 -4.82 -1.18
C ILE A 145 -12.26 -4.21 -1.27
N SER A 146 -12.87 -4.30 -2.45
CA SER A 146 -14.23 -3.84 -2.73
C SER A 146 -15.29 -4.77 -2.14
N GLU A 147 -16.51 -4.26 -2.01
CA GLU A 147 -17.70 -5.05 -1.65
C GLU A 147 -18.00 -6.18 -2.66
N ASP A 148 -17.65 -6.00 -3.94
CA ASP A 148 -17.78 -7.02 -4.99
C ASP A 148 -16.66 -8.08 -4.99
N GLY A 149 -15.69 -7.96 -4.07
CA GLY A 149 -14.54 -8.85 -3.96
C GLY A 149 -13.37 -8.50 -4.88
N SER A 150 -13.50 -7.48 -5.74
CA SER A 150 -12.36 -6.98 -6.51
C SER A 150 -11.31 -6.35 -5.59
N GLN A 151 -10.03 -6.62 -5.88
CA GLN A 151 -8.91 -6.15 -5.07
C GLN A 151 -7.94 -5.34 -5.94
N LYS A 152 -7.50 -4.19 -5.43
CA LYS A 152 -6.32 -3.48 -5.94
C LYS A 152 -5.31 -3.27 -4.83
N SER A 153 -4.04 -3.23 -5.21
CA SER A 153 -2.93 -3.14 -4.27
C SER A 153 -2.01 -1.98 -4.62
N VAL A 154 -1.47 -1.33 -3.60
CA VAL A 154 -0.46 -0.27 -3.71
C VAL A 154 0.77 -0.69 -2.95
N THR A 155 1.91 -0.69 -3.63
CA THR A 155 3.19 -0.96 -3.00
C THR A 155 3.80 0.35 -2.53
N ILE A 156 3.98 0.50 -1.23
CA ILE A 156 4.60 1.66 -0.61
C ILE A 156 6.02 1.27 -0.22
N THR A 157 6.99 1.91 -0.86
CA THR A 157 8.41 1.68 -0.63
C THR A 157 9.01 2.89 0.08
N VAL A 158 9.43 2.70 1.33
CA VAL A 158 10.13 3.72 2.11
C VAL A 158 11.63 3.50 2.00
N ARG A 159 12.35 4.48 1.44
CA ARG A 159 13.82 4.41 1.26
C ARG A 159 14.49 5.70 1.69
N CYS A 160 15.61 5.60 2.41
CA CYS A 160 16.46 6.75 2.65
C CYS A 160 17.17 7.14 1.36
N SER A 161 17.55 8.41 1.26
CA SER A 161 18.50 8.88 0.26
C SER A 161 19.94 8.60 0.69
N GLY A 162 20.84 8.48 -0.29
CA GLY A 162 22.26 8.21 -0.09
C GLY A 162 22.62 6.74 -0.25
N THR A 163 23.92 6.46 -0.24
CA THR A 163 24.47 5.11 -0.33
C THR A 163 25.21 4.74 0.95
N ASP A 164 25.17 3.48 1.25
CA ASP A 164 25.96 2.83 2.26
C ASP A 164 27.46 2.88 1.94
N GLN A 165 28.21 3.56 2.81
CA GLN A 165 29.63 3.88 2.62
C GLN A 165 30.59 2.75 3.06
N GLY A 166 30.09 1.60 3.49
CA GLY A 166 30.90 0.45 3.93
C GLY A 166 30.36 -0.25 5.16
N VAL A 167 31.23 -0.96 5.87
CA VAL A 167 30.88 -1.73 7.07
C VAL A 167 30.47 -0.81 8.21
N GLY A 168 29.30 -1.05 8.79
CA GLY A 168 28.77 -0.18 9.84
C GLY A 168 27.33 -0.48 10.23
N LEU A 169 26.86 0.31 11.21
CA LEU A 169 25.48 0.34 11.69
C LEU A 169 24.85 1.67 11.28
N TYR A 170 23.79 1.60 10.48
CA TYR A 170 23.16 2.77 9.86
C TYR A 170 21.72 2.94 10.34
N GLY A 171 21.30 4.18 10.51
CA GLY A 171 19.92 4.56 10.83
C GLY A 171 19.10 4.82 9.58
N THR A 172 17.89 4.26 9.58
CA THR A 172 16.93 4.37 8.48
C THR A 172 15.68 5.17 8.87
N THR A 173 15.75 5.96 9.94
CA THR A 173 14.63 6.73 10.51
C THR A 173 14.61 8.19 10.06
N SER A 174 15.42 8.57 9.09
CA SER A 174 15.51 9.95 8.57
C SER A 174 15.53 9.95 7.05
N ARG A 175 15.31 11.12 6.43
CA ARG A 175 15.32 11.26 4.97
C ARG A 175 16.57 10.68 4.31
N SER A 176 17.75 10.92 4.91
CA SER A 176 19.02 10.38 4.44
C SER A 176 19.52 9.28 5.36
N LEU A 177 20.23 8.30 4.79
CA LEU A 177 20.90 7.26 5.55
C LEU A 177 22.04 7.90 6.37
N TYR A 178 22.11 7.59 7.67
CA TYR A 178 23.18 8.11 8.54
C TYR A 178 23.85 6.98 9.31
N LEU A 179 25.12 7.19 9.63
CA LEU A 179 25.88 6.24 10.43
C LEU A 179 25.56 6.45 11.93
N MET A 180 25.09 5.41 12.62
CA MET A 180 24.72 5.51 14.05
C MET A 180 25.94 5.59 14.98
N MET A 181 27.04 5.00 14.54
CA MET A 181 28.33 5.05 15.24
C MET A 181 29.45 5.04 14.22
N ARG A 182 30.48 5.86 14.41
CA ARG A 182 31.70 5.77 13.63
C ARG A 182 32.22 4.32 13.65
N THR A 183 32.69 3.79 12.53
CA THR A 183 33.41 2.51 12.50
C THR A 183 34.91 2.80 12.65
N GLY A 184 35.43 2.69 13.87
CA GLY A 184 36.86 2.90 14.16
C GLY A 184 37.69 1.62 13.97
N MET A 185 37.12 0.48 14.38
CA MET A 185 37.72 -0.84 14.24
C MET A 185 36.62 -1.89 14.09
N THR A 186 36.93 -3.00 13.42
CA THR A 186 36.06 -4.18 13.39
C THR A 186 36.84 -5.43 13.81
N LEU A 187 36.16 -6.40 14.42
CA LEU A 187 36.72 -7.67 14.84
C LEU A 187 35.82 -8.81 14.38
N LYS A 188 36.36 -9.71 13.55
CA LYS A 188 35.69 -10.96 13.15
C LYS A 188 36.25 -12.11 13.98
N ARG A 189 35.43 -12.72 14.85
CA ARG A 189 35.82 -13.90 15.64
C ARG A 189 35.43 -15.19 14.91
N GLY A 190 36.29 -15.62 14.00
CA GLY A 190 36.04 -16.76 13.12
C GLY A 190 34.71 -16.60 12.37
N ASN A 191 33.88 -17.63 12.42
CA ASN A 191 32.54 -17.64 11.81
C ASN A 191 31.41 -17.35 12.82
N ARG A 192 31.74 -16.98 14.07
CA ARG A 192 30.77 -16.90 15.17
C ARG A 192 30.19 -15.51 15.34
N SER A 193 31.03 -14.48 15.36
CA SER A 193 30.58 -13.12 15.63
C SER A 193 31.41 -12.07 14.92
N PHE A 194 30.77 -10.92 14.71
CA PHE A 194 31.38 -9.74 14.12
C PHE A 194 31.11 -8.54 15.03
N THR A 195 32.16 -7.83 15.44
CA THR A 195 32.06 -6.71 16.38
C THR A 195 32.54 -5.43 15.73
N ILE A 196 31.81 -4.34 15.95
CA ILE A 196 32.10 -2.98 15.49
C ILE A 196 32.40 -2.11 16.71
N PHE A 197 33.52 -1.38 16.65
CA PHE A 197 33.96 -0.44 17.70
C PHE A 197 33.95 0.99 17.16
N ASN A 198 33.55 1.96 17.99
CA ASN A 198 33.62 3.38 17.61
C ASN A 198 35.01 4.03 17.69
N ALA A 199 35.97 3.34 18.31
CA ALA A 199 37.35 3.77 18.43
C ALA A 199 38.30 2.80 17.70
N ALA A 200 39.52 3.28 17.40
CA ALA A 200 40.57 2.46 16.80
C ALA A 200 41.16 1.44 17.78
N GLN A 201 41.05 1.69 19.10
CA GLN A 201 41.49 0.81 20.16
C GLN A 201 40.29 0.28 20.95
N PRO A 202 40.13 -1.05 21.15
CA PRO A 202 38.96 -1.63 21.80
C PRO A 202 38.66 -1.10 23.21
N TYR A 203 39.70 -0.86 24.02
CA TYR A 203 39.54 -0.39 25.41
C TYR A 203 39.06 1.06 25.52
N GLN A 204 39.20 1.85 24.45
CA GLN A 204 38.74 3.24 24.37
C GLN A 204 37.34 3.35 23.74
N ALA A 205 36.74 2.23 23.33
CA ALA A 205 35.47 2.24 22.62
C ALA A 205 34.30 2.31 23.62
N GLU A 206 33.63 3.46 23.65
CA GLU A 206 32.39 3.63 24.43
C GLU A 206 31.20 2.93 23.78
N ARG A 207 31.18 2.83 22.45
CA ARG A 207 30.14 2.15 21.68
C ARG A 207 30.72 0.93 20.99
N VAL A 208 30.25 -0.24 21.39
CA VAL A 208 30.64 -1.54 20.84
C VAL A 208 29.38 -2.35 20.55
N VAL A 209 29.29 -2.83 19.31
CA VAL A 209 28.16 -3.63 18.84
C VAL A 209 28.69 -4.97 18.34
N THR A 210 28.24 -6.06 18.95
CA THR A 210 28.56 -7.43 18.54
C THR A 210 27.34 -8.06 17.88
N LEU A 211 27.56 -8.65 16.71
CA LEU A 211 26.57 -9.23 15.83
C LEU A 211 26.86 -10.72 15.67
N SER A 212 25.86 -11.57 15.88
CA SER A 212 26.01 -13.03 15.76
C SER A 212 24.70 -13.73 15.38
N PRO A 213 24.73 -14.80 14.57
CA PRO A 213 25.87 -15.33 13.84
C PRO A 213 26.24 -14.45 12.63
N ILE A 214 27.39 -14.71 12.03
CA ILE A 214 27.71 -14.16 10.70
C ILE A 214 26.86 -14.92 9.67
N PRO A 215 26.09 -14.25 8.80
CA PRO A 215 25.27 -14.92 7.79
C PRO A 215 26.11 -15.81 6.87
N THR A 216 25.59 -17.00 6.52
CA THR A 216 26.25 -17.95 5.61
C THR A 216 25.45 -18.04 4.32
N ALA A 217 26.11 -17.80 3.18
CA ALA A 217 25.51 -17.73 1.85
C ALA A 217 24.16 -16.99 1.81
N PRO A 218 24.09 -15.71 2.27
CA PRO A 218 22.83 -14.98 2.31
C PRO A 218 22.29 -14.72 0.89
N HIS A 219 20.97 -14.77 0.73
CA HIS A 219 20.28 -14.43 -0.52
C HIS A 219 19.35 -13.23 -0.32
N VAL A 220 19.20 -12.37 -1.33
CA VAL A 220 18.32 -11.20 -1.26
C VAL A 220 16.87 -11.63 -0.96
N GLY A 221 16.23 -10.96 0.01
CA GLY A 221 14.89 -11.27 0.49
C GLY A 221 14.84 -12.29 1.65
N GLU A 222 15.96 -12.98 1.94
CA GLU A 222 16.04 -13.93 3.05
C GLU A 222 15.91 -13.23 4.42
N LYS A 223 15.18 -13.85 5.36
CA LYS A 223 15.14 -13.41 6.76
C LYS A 223 16.25 -14.06 7.57
N VAL A 224 17.14 -13.23 8.11
CA VAL A 224 18.25 -13.64 8.97
C VAL A 224 17.95 -13.22 10.40
N LYS A 225 18.05 -14.17 11.34
CA LYS A 225 18.02 -13.87 12.77
C LYS A 225 19.42 -13.49 13.24
N LEU A 226 19.55 -12.28 13.78
CA LEU A 226 20.80 -11.72 14.27
C LEU A 226 20.65 -11.32 15.73
N GLN A 227 21.47 -11.91 16.59
CA GLN A 227 21.66 -11.47 17.97
C GLN A 227 22.59 -10.25 17.98
N ILE A 228 22.08 -9.15 18.52
CA ILE A 228 22.81 -7.90 18.72
C ILE A 228 23.12 -7.78 20.22
N SER A 229 24.39 -7.53 20.54
CA SER A 229 24.88 -7.24 21.89
C SER A 229 25.63 -5.91 21.91
N LEU A 230 25.22 -5.02 22.80
CA LEU A 230 25.71 -3.67 23.01
C LEU A 230 26.49 -3.64 24.33
N ASN A 231 27.67 -3.04 24.35
CA ASN A 231 28.42 -2.85 25.61
C ASN A 231 27.75 -1.81 26.52
N ASN A 232 27.17 -0.76 25.94
CA ASN A 232 26.52 0.34 26.63
C ASN A 232 25.21 0.69 25.91
N PRO A 233 24.09 0.06 26.28
CA PRO A 233 22.80 0.25 25.59
C PRO A 233 22.27 1.69 25.67
N GLN A 234 22.68 2.46 26.69
CA GLN A 234 22.22 3.84 26.88
C GLN A 234 22.70 4.76 25.75
N GLU A 235 23.87 4.49 25.17
CA GLU A 235 24.39 5.22 24.00
C GLU A 235 23.50 5.07 22.76
N PHE A 236 22.69 4.02 22.71
CA PHE A 236 21.81 3.70 21.58
C PHE A 236 20.34 4.04 21.86
N ARG A 237 20.00 4.64 23.00
CA ARG A 237 18.61 4.90 23.43
C ARG A 237 17.78 5.70 22.40
N HIS A 238 18.44 6.62 21.68
CA HIS A 238 17.81 7.45 20.65
C HIS A 238 17.71 6.77 19.27
N THR A 239 18.28 5.57 19.12
CA THR A 239 18.18 4.74 17.91
C THR A 239 17.11 3.66 18.10
N LYS A 240 16.82 2.89 17.04
CA LYS A 240 15.96 1.70 17.11
C LYS A 240 16.73 0.41 17.43
N VAL A 241 18.05 0.47 17.62
CA VAL A 241 18.90 -0.69 17.90
C VAL A 241 18.85 -1.01 19.39
N ARG A 242 18.60 -2.28 19.73
CA ARG A 242 18.48 -2.78 21.10
C ARG A 242 19.22 -4.10 21.25
N ASP A 243 19.60 -4.44 22.47
CA ASP A 243 20.08 -5.78 22.78
C ASP A 243 19.00 -6.83 22.51
N GLY A 244 19.41 -7.98 21.98
CA GLY A 244 18.53 -9.11 21.77
C GLY A 244 18.57 -9.67 20.35
N SER A 245 17.60 -10.54 20.06
CA SER A 245 17.45 -11.19 18.77
C SER A 245 16.58 -10.33 17.85
N HIS A 246 17.11 -9.99 16.68
CA HIS A 246 16.42 -9.23 15.64
C HIS A 246 16.26 -10.07 14.39
N SER A 247 15.08 -10.02 13.76
CA SER A 247 14.87 -10.59 12.43
C SER A 247 15.12 -9.49 11.40
N LEU A 248 16.15 -9.67 10.58
CA LEU A 248 16.54 -8.73 9.53
C LEU A 248 16.31 -9.37 8.16
N ILE A 249 16.10 -8.56 7.14
CA ILE A 249 15.97 -9.01 5.75
C ILE A 249 17.27 -8.68 5.02
N VAL A 250 17.77 -9.65 4.24
CA VAL A 250 18.89 -9.43 3.33
C VAL A 250 18.41 -8.52 2.20
N GLU A 251 18.91 -7.29 2.20
CA GLU A 251 18.58 -6.31 1.17
C GLU A 251 19.49 -6.41 -0.04
N GLN A 252 20.79 -6.59 0.21
CA GLN A 252 21.82 -6.64 -0.82
C GLN A 252 22.96 -7.54 -0.39
N VAL A 253 23.54 -8.25 -1.37
CA VAL A 253 24.74 -9.07 -1.21
C VAL A 253 25.77 -8.57 -2.21
N ASP A 254 26.87 -8.00 -1.70
CA ASP A 254 28.02 -7.58 -2.50
C ASP A 254 29.07 -8.68 -2.48
N ALA A 255 29.09 -9.51 -3.52
CA ALA A 255 30.02 -10.62 -3.66
C ALA A 255 31.48 -10.15 -3.88
N THR A 256 31.68 -8.95 -4.43
CA THR A 256 33.01 -8.37 -4.71
C THR A 256 33.68 -7.95 -3.41
N LYS A 257 32.92 -7.32 -2.51
CA LYS A 257 33.42 -6.89 -1.18
C LYS A 257 33.22 -7.94 -0.08
N GLN A 258 32.52 -9.03 -0.39
CA GLN A 258 32.08 -10.04 0.57
C GLN A 258 31.29 -9.44 1.74
N LEU A 259 30.38 -8.51 1.42
CA LEU A 259 29.52 -7.80 2.37
C LEU A 259 28.05 -8.10 2.13
N VAL A 260 27.27 -8.06 3.20
CA VAL A 260 25.82 -8.16 3.16
C VAL A 260 25.22 -6.95 3.87
N THR A 261 24.20 -6.37 3.25
CA THR A 261 23.37 -5.31 3.84
C THR A 261 22.09 -5.96 4.38
N LEU A 262 21.96 -5.97 5.70
CA LEU A 262 20.80 -6.48 6.42
C LEU A 262 19.97 -5.30 6.89
N ARG A 263 18.66 -5.30 6.58
CA ARG A 263 17.73 -4.26 7.00
C ARG A 263 16.79 -4.76 8.08
N GLY A 264 16.60 -3.95 9.12
CA GLY A 264 15.64 -4.18 10.20
C GLY A 264 14.76 -2.97 10.44
N LYS A 265 13.97 -3.05 11.51
CA LYS A 265 13.06 -1.98 11.94
C LYS A 265 13.85 -0.75 12.40
N GLY A 266 14.06 0.23 11.51
CA GLY A 266 14.73 1.49 11.83
C GLY A 266 16.25 1.49 11.77
N PHE A 267 16.88 0.39 11.33
CA PHE A 267 18.32 0.34 11.14
C PHE A 267 18.75 -0.62 10.03
N LYS A 268 19.97 -0.44 9.53
CA LYS A 268 20.68 -1.35 8.64
C LYS A 268 22.03 -1.73 9.23
N VAL A 269 22.45 -2.95 8.95
CA VAL A 269 23.77 -3.47 9.32
C VAL A 269 24.48 -3.90 8.05
N ILE A 270 25.72 -3.45 7.89
CA ILE A 270 26.59 -3.88 6.80
C ILE A 270 27.76 -4.59 7.42
N MET A 271 27.85 -5.88 7.13
CA MET A 271 28.81 -6.77 7.77
C MET A 271 29.30 -7.82 6.77
N PRO A 272 30.45 -8.47 7.02
CA PRO A 272 30.89 -9.58 6.19
C PRO A 272 29.92 -10.77 6.30
N TYR A 273 29.91 -11.62 5.28
CA TYR A 273 29.22 -12.91 5.29
C TYR A 273 30.18 -14.07 4.97
N ILE A 274 29.76 -15.30 5.22
CA ILE A 274 30.50 -16.54 4.91
C ILE A 274 29.96 -17.08 3.59
N LYS A 275 30.85 -17.45 2.66
CA LYS A 275 30.45 -18.09 1.40
C LYS A 275 29.93 -19.50 1.63
#